data_AF-A0A1H8DA65-F1
#
_entry.id   AF-A0A1H8DA65-F1
#
_cell.length_a   1.000
_cell.length_b   1.000
_cell.length_c   1.000
_cell.angle_alpha   90.00
_cell.angle_beta   90.00
_cell.angle_gamma   90.00
#
_symmetry.space_group_name_H-M   'P 1'
#
loop_
_entity.id
_entity.type
_entity.pdbx_description
1 polymer ?
#
loop_
_entity_poly.entity_id
_entity_poly.type
_entity_poly.pdbx_seq_one_letter_code
_entity_poly.pdbx_strand_id
1 'polypeptide(L)' 'MVDKVDNYLRCKCGKIVCEIVEDKVIIKCRHCKRFITIFTDGILEVEYKS' A
#
# COMPACT_ATOMS: atom_id res chain seq x y z
N MET A 1 -3.81 -19.17 12.79
CA MET A 1 -2.76 -18.82 11.81
C MET A 1 -3.36 -17.66 11.03
N VAL A 2 -2.94 -16.43 11.32
CA VAL A 2 -3.55 -15.24 10.73
C VAL A 2 -3.00 -15.10 9.33
N ASP A 3 -3.89 -15.21 8.34
CA ASP A 3 -3.58 -15.09 6.93
C ASP A 3 -2.79 -13.80 6.69
N LYS A 4 -1.60 -13.93 6.08
CA LYS A 4 -0.76 -12.81 5.68
C LYS A 4 -1.57 -11.98 4.69
N VAL A 5 -2.10 -10.85 5.13
CA VAL A 5 -2.43 -9.75 4.22
C VAL A 5 -1.10 -9.43 3.52
N ASP A 6 -1.05 -9.58 2.20
CA ASP A 6 0.13 -9.19 1.44
C ASP A 6 0.42 -7.71 1.74
N ASN A 7 1.55 -7.42 2.38
CA ASN A 7 1.92 -6.06 2.81
C ASN A 7 2.11 -5.08 1.63
N TYR A 8 1.96 -5.52 0.38
CA TYR A 8 2.23 -4.71 -0.79
C TYR A 8 1.09 -4.77 -1.79
N LEU A 9 0.60 -3.59 -2.19
CA LEU A 9 -0.24 -3.47 -3.38
C LEU A 9 0.67 -3.32 -4.60
N ARG A 10 0.49 -4.23 -5.58
CA ARG A 10 1.25 -4.20 -6.84
C ARG A 10 0.37 -3.76 -7.99
N CYS A 11 0.95 -2.97 -8.88
CA CYS A 11 0.37 -2.67 -10.18
C CYS A 11 0.45 -3.92 -11.09
N LYS A 12 -0.38 -3.99 -12.12
CA LYS A 12 -0.33 -5.03 -13.17
C LYS A 12 1.05 -5.19 -13.83
N CYS A 13 1.87 -4.14 -13.82
CA CYS A 13 3.27 -4.20 -14.29
C CYS A 13 4.24 -4.87 -13.30
N GLY A 14 3.76 -5.44 -12.19
CA GLY A 14 4.55 -6.10 -11.15
C GLY A 14 5.22 -5.17 -10.15
N LYS A 15 5.22 -3.86 -10.40
CA LYS A 15 5.86 -2.87 -9.53
C LYS A 15 4.98 -2.52 -8.33
N ILE A 16 5.61 -2.28 -7.17
CA ILE A 16 4.93 -1.83 -5.95
C ILE A 16 4.29 -0.45 -6.17
N VAL A 17 3.06 -0.31 -5.69
CA VAL A 17 2.29 0.96 -5.64
C VAL A 17 2.31 1.50 -4.22
N CYS A 18 1.97 0.66 -3.24
CA CYS A 18 2.05 1.02 -1.84
C CYS A 18 2.43 -0.18 -0.96
N GLU A 19 2.89 0.14 0.23
CA GLU A 19 3.18 -0.80 1.31
C GLU A 19 2.22 -0.52 2.48
N ILE A 20 1.72 -1.57 3.10
CA ILE A 20 0.83 -1.54 4.26
C ILE A 20 1.66 -2.01 5.45
N VAL A 21 1.82 -1.14 6.45
CA VAL A 21 2.58 -1.43 7.67
C VAL A 21 1.72 -0.99 8.86
N GLU A 22 1.21 -1.96 9.61
CA GLU A 22 0.32 -1.69 10.76
C GLU A 22 -0.84 -0.78 10.32
N ASP A 23 -0.98 0.38 10.94
CA ASP A 23 -2.01 1.40 10.71
C ASP A 23 -1.57 2.47 9.70
N LYS A 24 -0.70 2.10 8.76
CA LYS A 24 -0.11 3.03 7.77
C LYS A 24 -0.13 2.44 6.38
N VAL A 25 -0.53 3.30 5.42
CA VAL A 25 -0.31 3.06 3.99
C VAL A 25 0.76 4.00 3.50
N ILE A 26 1.87 3.44 3.02
CA ILE A 26 3.03 4.16 2.51
C ILE A 26 3.03 4.09 0.99
N ILE A 27 2.86 5.24 0.35
CA ILE A 27 2.80 5.37 -1.11
C ILE A 27 4.01 6.17 -1.58
N LYS A 28 4.81 5.61 -2.49
CA LYS A 28 5.89 6.35 -3.15
C LYS A 28 5.39 6.91 -4.48
N CYS A 29 5.30 8.23 -4.59
CA CYS A 29 4.92 8.86 -5.84
C CYS A 29 6.02 8.66 -6.91
N ARG A 30 5.65 8.10 -8.06
CA ARG A 30 6.60 7.87 -9.17
C ARG A 30 7.09 9.15 -9.83
N HIS A 31 6.31 10.22 -9.78
CA HIS A 31 6.63 11.48 -10.43
C HIS A 31 7.61 12.31 -9.61
N CYS A 32 7.26 12.62 -8.36
CA CYS A 32 8.10 13.48 -7.50
C CYS A 32 9.08 12.72 -6.61
N LYS A 33 9.00 11.38 -6.56
CA LYS A 33 9.80 10.48 -5.70
C LYS A 33 9.64 10.71 -4.19
N ARG A 34 8.65 11.52 -3.78
CA ARG A 34 8.29 11.74 -2.37
C ARG A 34 7.36 10.63 -1.86
N PHE A 35 7.32 10.49 -0.54
CA PHE A 35 6.42 9.57 0.13
C PHE A 35 5.15 10.30 0.59
N ILE A 36 4.02 9.62 0.45
CA ILE A 36 2.74 9.97 1.05
C ILE A 36 2.47 8.88 2.08
N THR A 37 2.29 9.26 3.33
CA THR A 37 1.94 8.34 4.41
C THR A 37 0.52 8.66 4.86
N ILE A 38 -0.36 7.67 4.76
CA ILE A 38 -1.74 7.77 5.24
C ILE A 38 -1.78 6.98 6.54
N PHE A 39 -2.17 7.65 7.64
CA PHE A 39 -2.38 7.02 8.94
C PHE A 39 -3.87 6.69 9.09
N THR A 40 -4.19 5.44 9.41
CA THR A 40 -5.56 4.98 9.63
C THR A 40 -5.56 3.73 10.48
N ASP A 41 -6.46 3.64 11.45
CA ASP A 41 -6.61 2.43 12.27
C ASP A 41 -7.34 1.33 11.48
N GLY A 42 -6.85 0.09 11.59
CA GLY A 42 -7.60 -1.09 11.18
C GLY A 42 -7.88 -1.16 9.68
N ILE A 43 -6.82 -1.11 8.86
CA ILE A 43 -6.90 -1.24 7.40
C ILE A 43 -7.57 -2.56 7.03
N LEU A 44 -8.80 -2.51 6.51
CA LEU A 44 -9.54 -3.68 6.05
C LEU A 44 -9.13 -4.12 4.64
N GLU A 45 -8.97 -3.15 3.74
CA GLU A 45 -8.65 -3.41 2.33
C GLU A 45 -7.96 -2.20 1.70
N VAL A 46 -7.02 -2.45 0.78
CA VAL A 46 -6.47 -1.45 -0.13
C VAL A 46 -6.48 -2.04 -1.54
N GLU A 47 -7.26 -1.45 -2.45
CA GLU A 47 -7.40 -1.92 -3.82
C GLU A 47 -6.91 -0.88 -4.84
N TYR A 48 -6.33 -1.37 -5.94
CA TYR A 48 -6.04 -0.55 -7.11
C TYR A 48 -7.23 -0.66 -8.09
N LYS A 49 -8.06 0.37 -8.18
CA LYS A 49 -9.14 0.46 -9.18
C LYS A 49 -8.65 1.10 -10.47
N SER A 50 -9.03 0.51 -11.61
CA SER A 50 -8.77 1.03 -12.96
C SER A 50 -10.00 1.70 -13.54
#